data_AF-A0A0C2G9G8-F1
#
_entry.id   AF-A0A0C2G9G8-F1
#
_cell.length_a   1.000
_cell.length_b   1.000
_cell.length_c   1.000
_cell.angle_alpha   90.00
_cell.angle_beta   90.00
_cell.angle_gamma   90.00
#
_symmetry.space_group_name_H-M   'P 1'
#
loop_
_entity.id
_entity.type
_entity.pdbx_description
1 polymer ?
#
loop_
_entity_poly.entity_id
_entity_poly.type
_entity_poly.pdbx_seq_one_letter_code
_entity_poly.pdbx_strand_id
1 'polypeptide(L)'
;MDMRLCYKVGISKTDDEEQRVFKWNPVGNDYIFWQDGHLYYSESVESTKSVRITDDRPNWEHGILQSIYEEKKFHRNSFFGTLGYYRGPAIWWSLKGQKLALTSCEMTKQKSVYMTSYSKNEKYPIVVEVPFAKTHERQTSTCVINIWDKKTRVLKQMDVQLRNST
;
A
#
# COMPACT_ATOMS: atom_id res chain seq x y z
N MET A 1 -22.72 30.14 -6.67
CA MET A 1 -21.38 29.65 -6.33
C MET A 1 -21.57 28.46 -5.41
N ASP A 2 -21.14 27.28 -5.85
CA ASP A 2 -21.31 26.04 -5.10
C ASP A 2 -20.11 25.91 -4.14
N MET A 3 -20.33 26.12 -2.84
CA MET A 3 -19.27 25.97 -1.83
C MET A 3 -18.98 24.49 -1.64
N ARG A 4 -17.91 24.00 -2.27
CA ARG A 4 -17.39 22.66 -1.98
C ARG A 4 -16.69 22.68 -0.64
N LEU A 5 -17.18 21.88 0.30
CA LEU A 5 -16.42 21.56 1.51
C LEU A 5 -15.21 20.70 1.15
N CYS A 6 -14.02 21.20 1.46
CA CYS A 6 -12.76 20.47 1.31
C CYS A 6 -12.19 20.15 2.69
N TYR A 7 -11.92 18.87 2.92
CA TYR A 7 -11.29 18.40 4.16
C TYR A 7 -9.90 17.85 3.87
N LYS A 8 -8.94 18.23 4.71
CA LYS A 8 -7.56 17.75 4.63
C LYS A 8 -7.45 16.37 5.26
N VAL A 9 -6.62 15.53 4.65
CA VAL A 9 -6.38 14.14 5.05
C VAL A 9 -4.94 14.01 5.50
N GLY A 10 -4.74 13.46 6.69
CA GLY A 10 -3.42 13.26 7.29
C GLY A 10 -3.50 13.25 8.81
N ILE A 11 -2.37 12.99 9.46
CA ILE A 11 -2.25 13.03 10.93
C ILE A 11 -2.33 14.48 11.40
N SER A 12 -1.55 15.36 10.78
CA SER A 12 -1.51 16.79 11.06
C SER A 12 -2.54 17.57 10.26
N LYS A 13 -3.12 16.97 9.22
CA LYS A 13 -4.08 17.58 8.29
C LYS A 13 -3.50 18.85 7.66
N THR A 14 -2.25 18.76 7.25
CA THR A 14 -1.54 19.79 6.48
C THR A 14 -1.58 19.43 4.99
N ASP A 15 -1.47 20.41 4.09
CA ASP A 15 -1.49 20.14 2.64
C ASP A 15 -0.18 19.50 2.15
N ASP A 16 0.80 19.33 3.03
CA ASP A 16 2.16 18.86 2.72
C ASP A 16 2.35 17.35 2.97
N GLU A 17 1.32 16.64 3.44
CA GLU A 17 1.41 15.22 3.79
C GLU A 17 1.30 14.34 2.53
N GLU A 18 2.33 13.55 2.24
CA GLU A 18 2.31 12.60 1.11
C GLU A 18 1.29 11.48 1.38
N GLN A 19 0.27 11.39 0.52
CA GLN A 19 -0.75 10.34 0.59
C GLN A 19 -0.58 9.34 -0.56
N ARG A 20 -0.26 8.09 -0.22
CA ARG A 20 -0.18 6.99 -1.20
C ARG A 20 -1.45 6.16 -1.29
N VAL A 21 -2.21 6.13 -0.21
CA VAL A 21 -3.48 5.40 -0.12
C VAL A 21 -4.49 6.30 0.56
N PHE A 22 -5.68 6.36 -0.02
CA PHE A 22 -6.87 6.86 0.63
C PHE A 22 -8.05 5.96 0.28
N LYS A 23 -8.86 5.56 1.26
CA LYS A 23 -10.03 4.72 1.00
C LYS A 23 -11.13 4.94 2.03
N TRP A 24 -12.31 5.31 1.55
CA TRP A 24 -13.53 5.36 2.35
C TRP A 24 -13.92 3.98 2.88
N ASN A 25 -14.51 3.95 4.06
CA ASN A 25 -15.29 2.82 4.51
C ASN A 25 -16.51 2.66 3.58
N PRO A 26 -16.84 1.43 3.12
CA PRO A 26 -17.98 1.22 2.21
C PRO A 26 -19.35 1.56 2.81
N VAL A 27 -19.48 1.69 4.13
CA VAL A 27 -20.77 1.87 4.82
C VAL A 27 -20.87 3.22 5.56
N GLY A 28 -19.75 3.88 5.85
CA GLY A 28 -19.70 5.07 6.71
C GLY A 28 -18.89 6.21 6.11
N ASN A 29 -18.86 7.34 6.83
CA ASN A 29 -18.02 8.50 6.52
C ASN A 29 -16.62 8.43 7.17
N ASP A 30 -16.27 7.28 7.74
CA ASP A 30 -14.93 6.98 8.19
C ASP A 30 -14.04 6.52 7.03
N TYR A 31 -12.74 6.65 7.20
CA TYR A 31 -11.79 6.35 6.14
C TYR A 31 -10.46 5.86 6.71
N ILE A 32 -9.66 5.32 5.82
CA ILE A 32 -8.26 5.05 6.05
C ILE A 32 -7.39 5.85 5.09
N PHE A 33 -6.18 6.13 5.53
CA PHE A 33 -5.18 6.80 4.74
C PHE A 33 -3.78 6.27 5.10
N TRP A 34 -2.84 6.45 4.18
CA TRP A 34 -1.45 6.05 4.38
C TRP A 34 -0.59 7.27 4.58
N GLN A 35 0.29 7.23 5.57
CA GLN A 35 1.26 8.28 5.85
C GLN A 35 2.50 7.68 6.51
N ASP A 36 3.69 8.11 6.06
CA ASP A 36 4.98 7.74 6.65
C ASP A 36 5.17 6.23 6.86
N GLY A 37 4.79 5.42 5.87
CA GLY A 37 4.93 3.95 5.93
C GLY A 37 3.75 3.22 6.56
N HIS A 38 2.84 3.93 7.23
CA HIS A 38 1.80 3.34 8.06
C HIS A 38 0.39 3.64 7.57
N LEU A 39 -0.54 2.76 7.94
CA LEU A 39 -1.97 3.00 7.74
C LEU A 39 -2.60 3.59 9.00
N TYR A 40 -3.43 4.59 8.78
CA TYR A 40 -4.21 5.26 9.78
C TYR A 40 -5.70 5.15 9.45
N TYR A 41 -6.50 5.17 10.50
CA TYR A 41 -7.95 5.19 10.46
C TYR A 41 -8.46 6.49 11.07
N SER A 42 -9.44 7.12 10.44
CA SER A 42 -10.18 8.25 11.02
C SER A 42 -11.67 7.94 11.07
N GLU A 43 -12.32 8.27 12.19
CA GLU A 43 -13.77 8.06 12.39
C GLU A 43 -14.65 8.95 11.52
N SER A 44 -14.14 10.12 11.11
CA SER A 44 -14.82 11.02 10.19
C SER A 44 -13.84 12.04 9.61
N VAL A 45 -14.29 12.84 8.64
CA VAL A 45 -13.52 13.98 8.10
C VAL A 45 -13.26 15.07 9.15
N GLU A 46 -14.20 15.24 10.08
CA GLU A 46 -14.15 16.23 11.16
C GLU A 46 -13.31 15.75 12.35
N SER A 47 -13.11 14.44 12.50
CA SER A 47 -12.34 13.88 13.61
C SER A 47 -10.95 14.50 13.68
N THR A 48 -10.59 15.06 14.83
CA THR A 48 -9.26 15.64 15.07
C THR A 48 -8.19 14.58 15.33
N LYS A 49 -8.60 13.33 15.56
CA LYS A 49 -7.71 12.23 15.90
C LYS A 49 -7.84 11.10 14.89
N SER A 50 -6.70 10.50 14.58
CA SER A 50 -6.57 9.30 13.76
C SER A 50 -5.90 8.20 14.58
N VAL A 51 -6.30 6.95 14.33
CA VAL A 51 -5.79 5.76 15.00
C VAL A 51 -4.86 5.04 14.04
N ARG A 52 -3.60 4.82 14.45
CA ARG A 52 -2.66 4.00 13.69
C ARG A 52 -3.13 2.54 13.70
N ILE A 53 -3.22 1.92 12.53
CA ILE A 53 -3.63 0.52 12.35
C ILE A 53 -2.41 -0.41 12.42
N THR A 54 -1.33 -0.01 11.77
CA THR A 54 -0.15 -0.86 11.52
C THR A 54 0.88 -0.73 12.62
N ASP A 55 1.62 -1.80 12.87
CA ASP A 55 2.68 -1.83 13.87
C ASP A 55 3.94 -1.07 13.42
N ASP A 56 4.90 -0.94 14.33
CA ASP A 56 6.14 -0.16 14.17
C ASP A 56 7.33 -1.04 13.79
N ARG A 57 7.07 -2.07 12.97
CA ARG A 57 8.14 -2.95 12.52
C ARG A 57 9.07 -2.17 11.59
N PRO A 58 10.38 -2.11 11.90
CA PRO A 58 11.34 -1.40 11.06
C PRO A 58 11.46 -2.12 9.71
N ASN A 59 11.56 -1.35 8.63
CA ASN A 59 11.68 -1.86 7.26
C ASN A 59 10.46 -2.66 6.78
N TRP A 60 9.26 -2.35 7.25
CA TRP A 60 8.02 -2.89 6.70
C TRP A 60 7.22 -1.79 6.01
N GLU A 61 6.67 -2.11 4.84
CA GLU A 61 5.69 -1.26 4.16
C GLU A 61 4.31 -1.90 4.28
N HIS A 62 3.33 -1.10 4.71
CA HIS A 62 1.97 -1.58 4.97
C HIS A 62 0.97 -1.05 3.96
N GLY A 63 0.08 -1.93 3.51
CA GLY A 63 -1.07 -1.55 2.69
C GLY A 63 -0.75 -1.18 1.24
N ILE A 64 0.50 -1.34 0.82
CA ILE A 64 0.97 -1.11 -0.53
C ILE A 64 1.58 -2.40 -1.03
N LEU A 65 1.15 -2.89 -2.20
CA LEU A 65 1.82 -4.00 -2.84
C LEU A 65 3.15 -3.48 -3.39
N GLN A 66 4.26 -4.03 -2.90
CA GLN A 66 5.55 -3.79 -3.54
C GLN A 66 5.56 -4.50 -4.89
N SER A 67 6.07 -3.82 -5.91
CA SER A 67 6.10 -4.31 -7.29
C SER A 67 6.82 -5.65 -7.37
N ILE A 68 6.05 -6.72 -7.55
CA ILE A 68 6.57 -7.95 -8.11
C ILE A 68 6.43 -7.76 -9.61
N TYR A 69 7.53 -7.86 -10.36
CA TYR A 69 7.43 -7.91 -11.81
C TYR A 69 6.68 -9.20 -12.18
N GLU A 70 5.37 -9.10 -12.35
CA GLU A 70 4.55 -10.21 -12.86
C GLU A 70 4.40 -10.05 -14.38
N GLU A 71 5.29 -10.70 -15.13
CA GLU A 71 5.06 -10.93 -16.56
C GLU A 71 3.88 -11.90 -16.79
N LYS A 72 3.33 -12.52 -15.75
CA LYS A 72 2.26 -13.52 -15.84
C LYS A 72 1.36 -13.53 -14.60
N LYS A 73 0.09 -13.16 -14.81
CA LYS A 73 -1.12 -13.61 -14.07
C LYS A 73 -1.77 -12.71 -12.99
N PHE A 74 -1.70 -11.39 -13.05
CA PHE A 74 -2.74 -10.55 -12.43
C PHE A 74 -3.50 -9.69 -13.45
N HIS A 75 -4.27 -10.37 -14.30
CA HIS A 75 -5.33 -9.73 -15.08
C HIS A 75 -6.69 -10.01 -14.44
N ARG A 76 -7.10 -9.14 -13.52
CA ARG A 76 -8.51 -8.88 -13.26
C ARG A 76 -8.71 -7.49 -12.63
N ASN A 77 -9.09 -6.55 -13.51
CA ASN A 77 -9.78 -5.29 -13.25
C ASN A 77 -9.22 -4.36 -12.14
N SER A 78 -8.14 -3.66 -12.44
CA SER A 78 -7.92 -2.30 -11.93
C SER A 78 -6.98 -1.50 -12.86
N PHE A 79 -7.62 -0.70 -13.71
CA PHE A 79 -7.16 0.50 -14.44
C PHE A 79 -5.71 0.57 -14.98
N PHE A 80 -5.67 0.59 -16.32
CA PHE A 80 -4.60 0.95 -17.28
C PHE A 80 -3.31 0.11 -17.32
N GLY A 81 -3.24 -0.68 -18.40
CA GLY A 81 -2.03 -1.31 -18.88
C GLY A 81 -1.07 -0.30 -19.50
N THR A 82 0.16 -0.33 -18.99
CA THR A 82 1.42 -0.06 -19.68
C THR A 82 2.43 -0.99 -18.99
N LEU A 83 3.38 -1.58 -19.71
CA LEU A 83 4.51 -2.30 -19.11
C LEU A 83 5.13 -1.43 -18.00
N GLY A 84 4.85 -1.75 -16.75
CA GLY A 84 5.07 -0.82 -15.64
C GLY A 84 4.87 -1.50 -14.28
N TYR A 85 5.70 -1.08 -13.33
CA TYR A 85 5.70 -1.48 -11.94
C TYR A 85 4.31 -1.21 -11.32
N TYR A 86 3.55 -2.26 -10.99
CA TYR A 86 2.24 -2.08 -10.36
C TYR A 86 2.42 -1.91 -8.84
N ARG A 87 2.44 -0.66 -8.39
CA ARG A 87 2.44 -0.31 -6.96
C ARG A 87 1.04 0.20 -6.61
N GLY A 88 0.19 -0.70 -6.11
CA GLY A 88 -1.22 -0.42 -5.83
C GLY A 88 -1.57 -0.62 -4.35
N PRO A 89 -2.71 -0.05 -3.89
CA PRO A 89 -3.19 -0.27 -2.53
C PRO A 89 -3.58 -1.75 -2.35
N ALA A 90 -2.92 -2.42 -1.44
CA ALA A 90 -3.18 -3.82 -1.08
C ALA A 90 -4.02 -3.89 0.20
N ILE A 91 -5.19 -3.25 0.13
CA ILE A 91 -6.09 -3.02 1.27
C ILE A 91 -7.56 -3.19 0.87
N TRP A 92 -8.30 -3.93 1.68
CA TRP A 92 -9.69 -4.29 1.41
C TRP A 92 -10.55 -4.17 2.66
N TRP A 93 -11.56 -3.32 2.58
CA TRP A 93 -12.62 -3.30 3.58
C TRP A 93 -13.51 -4.54 3.42
N SER A 94 -13.92 -5.12 4.55
CA SER A 94 -15.06 -6.03 4.58
C SER A 94 -16.33 -5.32 4.08
N LEU A 95 -17.29 -6.07 3.53
CA LEU A 95 -18.53 -5.51 2.99
C LEU A 95 -19.31 -4.65 3.99
N LYS A 96 -19.26 -4.98 5.28
CA LYS A 96 -19.91 -4.23 6.36
C LYS A 96 -19.04 -3.12 6.97
N GLY A 97 -17.83 -2.90 6.45
CA GLY A 97 -16.91 -1.88 6.94
C GLY A 97 -16.39 -2.10 8.36
N GLN A 98 -16.54 -3.30 8.93
CA GLN A 98 -16.16 -3.61 10.32
C GLN A 98 -14.73 -4.15 10.44
N LYS A 99 -14.22 -4.75 9.37
CA LYS A 99 -12.87 -5.29 9.29
C LYS A 99 -12.15 -4.77 8.08
N LEU A 100 -10.83 -4.64 8.18
CA LEU A 100 -9.94 -4.23 7.12
C LEU A 100 -8.85 -5.30 6.94
N ALA A 101 -8.76 -5.89 5.75
CA ALA A 101 -7.64 -6.72 5.37
C ALA A 101 -6.57 -5.86 4.71
N LEU A 102 -5.31 -6.09 5.05
CA LEU A 102 -4.16 -5.40 4.46
C LEU A 102 -2.95 -6.34 4.37
N THR A 103 -2.09 -6.11 3.38
CA THR A 103 -0.78 -6.77 3.34
C THR A 103 0.25 -5.91 4.06
N SER A 104 1.25 -6.56 4.62
CA SER A 104 2.46 -5.90 5.15
C SER A 104 3.64 -6.67 4.61
N CYS A 105 4.59 -5.98 4.01
CA CYS A 105 5.73 -6.61 3.37
C CYS A 105 7.03 -6.04 3.93
N GLU A 106 7.96 -6.92 4.22
CA GLU A 106 9.31 -6.54 4.61
C GLU A 106 10.05 -5.97 3.40
N MET A 107 10.49 -4.73 3.53
CA MET A 107 11.36 -4.03 2.61
C MET A 107 12.81 -4.49 2.80
N THR A 108 13.08 -5.79 2.59
CA THR A 108 14.47 -6.21 2.40
C THR A 108 15.00 -5.57 1.13
N LYS A 109 16.30 -5.20 1.12
CA LYS A 109 16.97 -4.76 -0.12
C LYS A 109 16.91 -5.92 -1.10
N GLN A 110 15.92 -5.87 -2.00
CA GLN A 110 15.90 -6.72 -3.17
C GLN A 110 17.11 -6.35 -4.02
N LYS A 111 17.71 -7.34 -4.69
CA LYS A 111 18.72 -7.01 -5.69
C LYS A 111 18.10 -6.12 -6.76
N SER A 112 18.90 -5.17 -7.21
CA SER A 112 18.50 -4.23 -8.24
C SER A 112 19.27 -4.51 -9.53
N VAL A 113 18.63 -4.17 -10.65
CA VAL A 113 19.30 -4.00 -11.93
C VAL A 113 19.39 -2.52 -12.24
N TYR A 114 20.47 -2.11 -12.89
CA TYR A 114 20.62 -0.75 -13.38
C TYR A 114 20.17 -0.70 -14.84
N MET A 115 19.28 0.23 -15.16
CA MET A 115 18.78 0.44 -16.51
C MET A 115 19.05 1.86 -16.97
N THR A 116 19.50 2.01 -18.21
CA THR A 116 19.68 3.33 -18.82
C THR A 116 18.35 3.81 -19.40
N SER A 117 17.87 4.95 -18.92
CA SER A 117 16.68 5.64 -19.39
C SER A 117 17.07 6.88 -20.19
N TYR A 118 16.32 7.14 -21.26
CA TYR A 118 16.47 8.32 -22.09
C TYR A 118 15.20 9.16 -22.00
N SER A 119 15.34 10.43 -21.59
CA SER A 119 14.24 11.38 -21.52
C SER A 119 14.45 12.50 -22.53
N LYS A 120 13.39 12.93 -23.22
CA LYS A 120 13.45 14.05 -24.16
C LYS A 120 13.88 15.37 -23.51
N ASN A 121 13.70 15.49 -22.20
CA ASN A 121 14.00 16.70 -21.44
C ASN A 121 15.43 16.71 -20.86
N GLU A 122 16.16 15.61 -20.99
CA GLU A 122 17.49 15.43 -20.41
C GLU A 122 18.52 15.28 -21.52
N LYS A 123 19.66 15.98 -21.38
CA LYS A 123 20.74 15.93 -22.38
C LYS A 123 21.59 14.65 -22.28
N TYR A 124 21.53 13.97 -21.14
CA TYR A 124 22.33 12.78 -20.87
C TYR A 124 21.44 11.60 -20.43
N PRO A 125 21.85 10.35 -20.71
CA PRO A 125 21.13 9.18 -20.24
C PRO A 125 21.14 9.12 -18.71
N ILE A 126 20.01 8.71 -18.13
CA ILE A 126 19.83 8.56 -16.69
C ILE A 126 19.99 7.08 -16.35
N VAL A 127 20.82 6.77 -15.36
CA VAL A 127 20.88 5.42 -14.78
C VAL A 127 19.82 5.31 -13.70
N VAL A 128 18.86 4.41 -13.90
CA VAL A 128 17.78 4.12 -12.95
C VAL A 128 18.07 2.79 -12.27
N GLU A 129 18.07 2.80 -10.94
CA GLU A 129 18.11 1.57 -10.14
C GLU A 129 16.70 1.00 -10.03
N VAL A 130 16.58 -0.29 -10.34
CA VAL A 130 15.30 -0.97 -10.43
C VAL A 130 15.33 -2.27 -9.63
N PRO A 131 14.55 -2.40 -8.54
CA PRO A 131 14.43 -3.65 -7.80
C PRO A 131 13.92 -4.77 -8.71
N PHE A 132 14.67 -5.87 -8.83
CA PHE A 132 14.34 -7.00 -9.70
C PHE A 132 15.01 -8.29 -9.22
N ALA A 133 14.21 -9.26 -8.75
CA ALA A 133 14.70 -10.60 -8.46
C ALA A 133 14.76 -11.43 -9.75
N LYS A 134 15.95 -11.89 -10.13
CA LYS A 134 16.13 -12.77 -11.29
C LYS A 134 15.64 -14.19 -10.98
N THR A 135 15.29 -14.95 -12.01
CA THR A 135 14.91 -16.36 -11.88
C THR A 135 15.98 -17.14 -11.09
N HIS A 136 15.55 -17.96 -10.13
CA HIS A 136 16.39 -18.73 -9.18
C HIS A 136 17.06 -17.92 -8.07
N GLU A 137 16.82 -16.61 -7.95
CA GLU A 137 17.21 -15.88 -6.75
C GLU A 137 16.26 -16.22 -5.59
N ARG A 138 16.84 -16.69 -4.47
CA ARG A 138 16.10 -17.15 -3.28
C ARG A 138 15.44 -16.03 -2.46
N GLN A 139 15.64 -14.76 -2.85
CA GLN A 139 15.19 -13.63 -2.05
C GLN A 139 13.80 -13.17 -2.51
N THR A 140 12.77 -13.85 -1.99
CA THR A 140 11.38 -13.39 -2.08
C THR A 140 11.08 -12.47 -0.91
N SER A 141 10.46 -11.31 -1.17
CA SER A 141 10.01 -10.41 -0.10
C SER A 141 9.04 -11.14 0.83
N THR A 142 9.28 -11.05 2.14
CA THR A 142 8.38 -11.62 3.14
C THR A 142 7.13 -10.74 3.23
N CYS A 143 5.97 -11.25 2.82
CA CYS A 143 4.70 -10.56 2.97
C CYS A 143 3.77 -11.36 3.87
N VAL A 144 3.05 -10.66 4.75
CA VAL A 144 2.02 -11.23 5.62
C VAL A 144 0.69 -10.53 5.37
N ILE A 145 -0.40 -11.25 5.60
CA ILE A 145 -1.76 -10.71 5.56
C ILE A 145 -2.20 -10.42 6.98
N ASN A 146 -2.71 -9.21 7.22
CA ASN A 146 -3.26 -8.80 8.49
C ASN A 146 -4.74 -8.45 8.33
N ILE A 147 -5.53 -8.71 9.37
CA ILE A 147 -6.92 -8.27 9.50
C ILE A 147 -7.02 -7.38 10.74
N TRP A 148 -7.42 -6.13 10.51
CA TRP A 148 -7.74 -5.18 11.56
C TRP A 148 -9.24 -5.14 11.82
N ASP A 149 -9.62 -5.05 13.09
CA ASP A 149 -11.00 -4.97 13.53
C ASP A 149 -11.32 -3.56 14.05
N LYS A 150 -12.28 -2.88 13.42
CA LYS A 150 -12.65 -1.49 13.71
C LYS A 150 -13.18 -1.31 15.13
N LYS A 151 -13.92 -2.28 15.66
CA LYS A 151 -14.57 -2.18 16.98
C LYS A 151 -13.56 -2.35 18.10
N THR A 152 -12.70 -3.35 17.98
CA THR A 152 -11.70 -3.67 19.00
C THR A 152 -10.39 -2.91 18.82
N ARG A 153 -10.17 -2.30 17.65
CA ARG A 153 -8.94 -1.62 17.25
C ARG A 153 -7.71 -2.54 17.21
N VAL A 154 -7.92 -3.85 17.11
CA VAL A 154 -6.84 -4.85 17.13
C VAL A 154 -6.47 -5.28 15.71
N LEU A 155 -5.18 -5.27 15.40
CA LEU A 155 -4.60 -5.90 14.20
C LEU A 155 -4.21 -7.35 14.53
N LYS A 156 -4.62 -8.30 13.68
CA LYS A 156 -4.22 -9.71 13.79
C LYS A 156 -3.54 -10.17 12.51
N GLN A 157 -2.37 -10.77 12.65
CA GLN A 157 -1.68 -11.44 11.56
C GLN A 157 -2.35 -12.78 11.27
N MET A 158 -2.56 -13.08 10.00
CA MET A 158 -3.13 -14.35 9.54
C MET A 158 -2.01 -15.33 9.23
N ASP A 159 -2.14 -16.55 9.73
CA ASP A 159 -1.35 -17.69 9.26
C ASP A 159 -2.09 -18.32 8.06
N VAL A 160 -1.48 -18.23 6.87
CA VAL A 160 -2.07 -18.72 5.62
C VAL A 160 -1.22 -19.89 5.13
N GLN A 161 -1.67 -21.10 5.46
CA GLN A 161 -1.05 -22.33 4.96
C GLN A 161 -1.69 -22.73 3.63
N LEU A 162 -0.89 -22.81 2.57
CA LEU A 162 -1.34 -23.36 1.30
C LEU A 162 -1.34 -24.88 1.38
N ARG A 163 -2.43 -25.51 0.93
CA ARG A 163 -2.76 -26.92 1.15
C ARG A 163 -1.75 -27.94 0.54
N ASN A 164 -0.76 -27.49 -0.23
CA ASN A 164 0.21 -28.34 -0.93
C ASN A 164 1.67 -27.95 -0.60
N SER A 165 2.04 -27.90 0.68
CA SER A 165 3.45 -27.92 1.10
C SER A 165 3.79 -29.31 1.66
N THR A 166 4.08 -30.24 0.76
CA THR A 166 4.71 -31.55 1.01
C THR A 166 5.83 -31.74 0.02
#